data_AF-A0A7X5N3P6-F1
#
_entry.id   AF-A0A7X5N3P6-F1
#
_cell.length_a   1.000
_cell.length_b   1.000
_cell.length_c   1.000
_cell.angle_alpha   90.00
_cell.angle_beta   90.00
_cell.angle_gamma   90.00
#
_symmetry.space_group_name_H-M   'P 1'
#
loop_
_entity.id
_entity.type
_entity.pdbx_description
1 polymer ?
#
loop_
_entity_poly.entity_id
_entity_poly.type
_entity_poly.pdbx_seq_one_letter_code
_entity_poly.pdbx_strand_id
1 'polypeptide(L)' 'MTTYFSDASFKFLRALARHNDKTWFADHRHQYEAHVRQPFLQLISDLQPALA' A
#
# COMPACT_ATOMS: atom_id res chain seq x y z
N MET A 1 -12.00 -9.34 9.25
CA MET A 1 -10.61 -8.87 9.39
C MET A 1 -9.98 -8.93 8.01
N THR A 2 -9.35 -7.86 7.55
CA THR A 2 -8.63 -7.86 6.27
C THR A 2 -7.21 -8.39 6.48
N THR A 3 -6.82 -9.46 5.79
CA THR A 3 -5.53 -10.15 6.01
C THR A 3 -4.32 -9.29 5.65
N TYR A 4 -4.41 -8.49 4.59
CA TYR A 4 -3.29 -7.65 4.12
C TYR A 4 -3.74 -6.20 3.84
N PHE A 5 -4.76 -6.01 3.00
CA PHE A 5 -5.20 -4.68 2.55
C PHE A 5 -6.47 -4.23 3.22
N SER A 6 -6.53 -2.96 3.64
CA SER A 6 -7.72 -2.36 4.25
C SER A 6 -8.33 -1.29 3.34
N ASP A 7 -9.48 -0.72 3.73
CA ASP A 7 -10.07 0.41 3.03
C ASP A 7 -9.11 1.60 2.89
N ALA A 8 -8.17 1.77 3.84
CA ALA A 8 -7.15 2.80 3.77
C ALA A 8 -6.19 2.59 2.59
N SER A 9 -5.87 1.34 2.24
CA SER A 9 -5.05 0.98 1.07
C SER A 9 -5.69 1.50 -0.20
N PHE A 10 -6.97 1.17 -0.41
CA PHE A 10 -7.72 1.58 -1.60
C PHE A 10 -8.05 3.08 -1.61
N LYS A 11 -8.25 3.68 -0.43
CA LYS A 11 -8.44 5.13 -0.30
C LYS A 11 -7.18 5.89 -0.73
N PHE A 12 -6.01 5.44 -0.29
CA PHE A 12 -4.73 6.02 -0.69
C PHE A 12 -4.52 5.90 -2.20
N LEU A 13 -4.69 4.70 -2.78
CA LEU A 13 -4.50 4.50 -4.23
C LEU A 13 -5.44 5.37 -5.08
N ARG A 14 -6.71 5.51 -4.66
CA ARG A 14 -7.66 6.43 -5.31
C ARG A 14 -7.26 7.89 -5.19
N ALA A 15 -6.72 8.31 -4.05
CA ALA A 15 -6.22 9.67 -3.87
C ALA A 15 -4.97 9.92 -4.72
N LEU A 16 -4.03 8.97 -4.73
CA LEU A 16 -2.84 9.02 -5.58
C LEU A 16 -3.21 9.18 -7.06
N ALA A 17 -4.20 8.44 -7.55
CA ALA A 17 -4.67 8.55 -8.93
C ALA A 17 -5.27 9.94 -9.27
N ARG A 18 -5.86 10.63 -8.29
CA ARG A 18 -6.44 11.98 -8.49
C ARG A 18 -5.42 13.10 -8.43
N HIS A 19 -4.42 12.99 -7.55
CA HIS A 19 -3.42 14.04 -7.36
C HIS A 19 -2.21 13.88 -8.28
N ASN A 20 -1.73 12.65 -8.45
CA ASN A 20 -0.63 12.24 -9.33
C ASN A 20 0.52 13.25 -9.45
N ASP A 21 0.92 13.84 -8.32
CA ASP A 21 2.01 14.78 -8.23
C ASP A 21 2.99 14.39 -7.11
N LYS A 22 4.25 14.78 -7.29
CA LYS A 22 5.36 14.38 -6.41
C LYS A 22 5.26 15.01 -5.02
N THR A 23 4.77 16.24 -4.92
CA THR A 23 4.69 16.98 -3.65
C THR A 23 3.63 16.37 -2.76
N TRP A 24 2.44 16.12 -3.31
CA TRP A 24 1.37 15.42 -2.62
C TRP A 24 1.80 14.03 -2.16
N PHE A 25 2.51 13.28 -3.00
CA PHE A 25 3.03 11.98 -2.59
C PHE A 25 4.02 12.09 -1.42
N ALA A 26 4.92 13.09 -1.44
CA ALA A 26 5.86 13.31 -0.35
C ALA A 26 5.13 13.57 0.99
N ASP A 27 4.07 14.39 0.97
CA ASP A 27 3.26 14.69 2.15
C ASP A 27 2.48 13.46 2.66
N HIS A 28 2.05 12.59 1.75
CA HIS A 28 1.26 11.40 2.06
C HIS A 28 2.09 10.10 2.13
N ARG A 29 3.42 10.20 2.08
CA ARG A 29 4.33 9.05 2.03
C ARG A 29 4.15 8.09 3.21
N HIS A 30 3.87 8.62 4.40
CA HIS A 30 3.61 7.81 5.59
C HIS A 30 2.40 6.88 5.40
N GLN A 31 1.34 7.34 4.72
CA GLN A 31 0.15 6.53 4.42
C GLN A 31 0.45 5.47 3.38
N TYR A 32 1.26 5.79 2.38
CA TYR A 32 1.76 4.81 1.42
C TYR A 32 2.53 3.70 2.12
N GLU A 33 3.48 4.06 2.99
CA GLU A 33 4.32 3.09 3.69
C GLU A 33 3.48 2.18 4.59
N ALA A 34 2.57 2.75 5.40
CA ALA A 34 1.74 2.00 6.33
C ALA A 34 0.64 1.16 5.65
N HIS A 35 -0.06 1.71 4.66
CA HIS A 35 -1.28 1.11 4.13
C HIS A 35 -1.10 0.43 2.77
N VAL A 36 0.04 0.61 2.10
CA VAL A 36 0.29 -0.03 0.79
C VAL A 36 1.55 -0.86 0.84
N ARG A 37 2.70 -0.25 1.17
CA ARG A 37 4.01 -0.92 1.12
C ARG A 37 4.09 -2.10 2.08
N GLN A 38 3.78 -1.89 3.37
CA GLN A 38 3.86 -2.96 4.37
C GLN A 38 2.92 -4.14 4.05
N PRO A 39 1.64 -3.92 3.70
CA PRO A 39 0.76 -5.00 3.23
C PRO A 39 1.30 -5.82 2.05
N PHE A 40 1.88 -5.16 1.05
CA PHE A 40 2.47 -5.87 -0.10
C PHE A 40 3.71 -6.69 0.29
N LEU A 41 4.56 -6.17 1.18
CA LEU A 41 5.73 -6.92 1.67
C LEU A 41 5.29 -8.17 2.45
N GLN A 42 4.26 -8.04 3.29
CA GLN A 42 3.70 -9.18 4.01
C GLN A 42 3.14 -10.23 3.05
N LEU A 43 2.36 -9.79 2.04
CA LEU A 43 1.85 -10.69 1.01
C LEU A 43 2.97 -11.43 0.27
N ILE A 44 4.03 -10.71 -0.14
CA ILE A 44 5.17 -11.33 -0.83
C ILE A 44 5.85 -12.35 0.09
N SER A 45 6.08 -12.01 1.35
CA SER A 45 6.68 -12.92 2.33
C SER A 45 5.86 -14.21 2.49
N ASP A 46 4.54 -14.10 2.55
CA ASP A 46 3.65 -15.25 2.74
C ASP A 46 3.49 -16.09 1.46
N LEU A 47 3.77 -15.50 0.28
CA LEU A 47 3.79 -16.21 -1.00
C LEU A 47 5.13 -16.89 -1.30
N GLN A 48 6.24 -16.44 -0.70
CA GLN A 48 7.57 -17.03 -0.93
C GLN A 48 7.61 -18.56 -0.79
N PRO A 49 6.99 -19.20 0.22
CA PRO A 49 7.01 -20.65 0.36
C PRO A 49 6.37 -21.42 -0.80
N ALA A 50 5.43 -20.80 -1.52
CA ALA A 50 4.73 -21.43 -2.65
C ALA A 50 5.51 -21.34 -3.97
N LEU A 51 6.60 -20.55 -4.00
CA LEU A 51 7.44 -20.33 -5.19
C LEU A 51 8.80 -21.06 -5.10
N ALA A 52 9.08 -21.70 -3.97
CA ALA A 52 10.35 -22.38 -3.68
C ALA A 52 10.38 -23.82 -4.20
#